data_AF-A0A2N5KUK9-F1
#
_entry.id   AF-A0A2N5KUK9-F1
#
_cell.length_a   1.000
_cell.length_b   1.000
_cell.length_c   1.000
_cell.angle_alpha   90.00
_cell.angle_beta   90.00
_cell.angle_gamma   90.00
#
_symmetry.space_group_name_H-M   'P 1'
#
loop_
_entity.id
_entity.type
_entity.pdbx_description
1 polymer ?
#
loop_
_entity_poly.entity_id
_entity_poly.type
_entity_poly.pdbx_seq_one_letter_code
_entity_poly.pdbx_strand_id
1 'polypeptide(L)'
;MMQERNANPETTTPEATIHPMTRKAANTSLAKRAISPDSHKAVLAGALSLEEARSLGRNAGPAGPAVRVNKNDRTPTKTPCLCGCGELVRRNFKAGHDQRMVTLAKAYVRGEADLTDEQMEYVEISGKLDRARTQVQKEERKRQEVAARKAEAQRRKEGREAEAKRRNAEK
;
A
#
# COMPACT_ATOMS: atom_id res chain seq x y z
N MET A 1 51.00 -51.75 12.45
CA MET A 1 49.52 -51.84 12.40
C MET A 1 48.99 -51.51 13.79
N MET A 2 48.54 -50.28 14.02
CA MET A 2 47.72 -49.93 15.18
C MET A 2 46.53 -49.15 14.65
N GLN A 3 45.36 -49.79 14.70
CA GLN A 3 44.08 -49.18 14.31
C GLN A 3 43.57 -48.41 15.51
N GLU A 4 43.74 -47.08 15.49
CA GLU A 4 43.03 -46.20 16.41
C GLU A 4 41.56 -46.14 16.00
N ARG A 5 40.71 -46.58 16.93
CA ARG A 5 39.26 -46.66 16.79
C ARG A 5 38.70 -45.25 16.83
N ASN A 6 38.16 -44.79 15.71
CA ASN A 6 37.27 -43.63 15.64
C ASN A 6 36.01 -43.91 16.46
N ALA A 7 35.97 -43.38 17.68
CA ALA A 7 34.75 -43.26 18.47
C ALA A 7 34.17 -41.85 18.24
N ASN A 8 33.26 -41.71 17.28
CA ASN A 8 32.33 -40.59 17.25
C ASN A 8 31.24 -40.87 18.30
N PRO A 9 31.09 -40.07 19.37
CA PRO A 9 29.84 -40.06 20.09
C PRO A 9 28.82 -39.25 19.26
N GLU A 10 27.94 -39.96 18.57
CA GLU A 10 26.65 -39.41 18.15
C GLU A 10 25.86 -39.06 19.43
N THR A 11 26.03 -37.84 19.94
CA THR A 11 25.12 -37.28 20.94
C THR A 11 23.82 -36.90 20.24
N THR A 12 22.91 -37.86 20.17
CA THR A 12 21.48 -37.63 20.01
C THR A 12 21.02 -36.83 21.22
N THR A 13 21.00 -35.49 21.10
CA THR A 13 20.41 -34.60 22.10
C THR A 13 18.95 -34.98 22.30
N PRO A 14 18.51 -35.35 23.52
CA PRO A 14 17.09 -35.48 23.79
C PRO A 14 16.44 -34.11 23.55
N GLU A 15 15.27 -34.06 22.92
CA GLU A 15 14.43 -32.87 22.89
C GLU A 15 14.20 -32.43 24.34
N ALA A 16 15.02 -31.47 24.79
CA ALA A 16 14.96 -30.97 26.15
C ALA A 16 13.58 -30.35 26.30
N THR A 17 12.70 -31.04 27.01
CA THR A 17 11.37 -30.52 27.33
C THR A 17 11.60 -29.33 28.26
N ILE A 18 11.64 -28.14 27.67
CA ILE A 18 11.93 -26.91 28.40
C ILE A 18 10.85 -26.68 29.42
N HIS A 19 11.27 -26.40 30.64
CA HIS A 19 10.38 -26.11 31.74
C HIS A 19 9.39 -24.97 31.35
N PRO A 20 8.07 -25.12 31.57
CA PRO A 20 7.08 -24.12 31.17
C PRO A 20 7.38 -22.70 31.68
N MET A 21 7.99 -22.58 32.86
CA MET A 21 8.42 -21.28 33.40
C MET A 21 9.53 -20.63 32.58
N THR A 22 10.48 -21.41 32.05
CA THR A 22 11.58 -20.89 31.22
C THR A 22 11.04 -20.34 29.91
N ARG A 23 10.06 -21.02 29.28
CA ARG A 23 9.35 -20.52 28.10
C ARG A 23 8.64 -19.20 28.39
N LYS A 24 7.90 -19.11 29.51
CA LYS A 24 7.21 -17.87 29.93
C LYS A 24 8.20 -16.72 30.20
N ALA A 25 9.31 -17.02 30.85
CA ALA A 25 10.36 -16.04 31.15
C ALA A 25 11.12 -15.58 29.89
N ALA A 26 11.36 -16.47 28.92
CA ALA A 26 11.93 -16.14 27.62
C ALA A 26 10.99 -15.22 26.83
N ASN A 27 9.69 -15.54 26.77
CA ASN A 27 8.67 -14.70 26.14
C ASN A 27 8.61 -13.30 26.78
N THR A 28 8.67 -13.23 28.11
CA THR A 28 8.67 -11.97 28.85
C THR A 28 9.94 -11.16 28.56
N SER A 29 11.10 -11.82 28.47
CA SER A 29 12.38 -11.18 28.17
C SER A 29 12.42 -10.66 26.73
N LEU A 30 11.83 -11.37 25.76
CA LEU A 30 11.66 -10.91 24.38
C LEU A 30 10.72 -9.70 24.31
N ALA A 31 9.57 -9.75 25.00
CA ALA A 31 8.61 -8.64 25.04
C ALA A 31 9.22 -7.37 25.66
N LYS A 32 10.01 -7.52 26.73
CA LYS A 32 10.78 -6.43 27.35
C LYS A 32 12.02 -6.02 26.56
N ARG A 33 12.28 -6.66 25.41
CA ARG A 33 13.44 -6.41 24.54
C ARG A 33 14.79 -6.60 25.26
N ALA A 34 14.82 -7.48 26.26
CA ALA A 34 16.03 -7.84 27.01
C ALA A 34 16.90 -8.86 26.25
N ILE A 35 16.31 -9.65 25.36
CA ILE A 35 17.00 -10.66 24.53
C ILE A 35 16.62 -10.49 23.06
N SER A 36 17.49 -10.92 22.14
CA SER A 36 17.22 -10.92 20.69
C SER A 36 16.22 -12.04 20.30
N PRO A 37 15.51 -11.93 19.16
CA PRO A 37 14.66 -13.01 18.65
C PRO A 37 15.42 -14.33 18.43
N ASP A 38 16.68 -14.25 18.03
CA ASP A 38 17.50 -15.45 17.78
C ASP A 38 17.96 -16.09 19.10
N SER A 39 18.31 -15.29 20.11
CA SER A 39 18.57 -15.79 21.47
C SER A 39 17.31 -16.42 22.09
N HIS A 40 16.12 -15.87 21.82
CA HIS A 40 14.85 -16.46 22.25
C HIS A 40 14.62 -17.85 21.63
N LYS A 41 14.84 -18.00 20.32
CA LYS A 41 14.76 -19.30 19.64
C LYS A 41 15.77 -20.30 20.21
N ALA A 42 17.00 -19.87 20.48
CA ALA A 42 18.03 -20.72 21.07
C ALA A 42 17.68 -21.19 22.49
N VAL A 43 17.09 -20.32 23.32
CA VAL A 43 16.56 -20.71 24.64
C VAL A 43 15.42 -21.70 24.51
N LEU A 44 14.52 -21.51 23.52
CA LEU A 44 13.42 -22.44 23.23
C LEU A 44 13.87 -23.76 22.58
N ALA A 45 15.11 -23.82 22.09
CA ALA A 45 15.74 -25.05 21.61
C ALA A 45 16.58 -25.74 22.69
N GLY A 46 16.72 -25.13 23.88
CA GLY A 46 17.61 -25.62 24.95
C GLY A 46 19.10 -25.47 24.64
N ALA A 47 19.45 -24.78 23.56
CA ALA A 47 20.83 -24.57 23.12
C ALA A 47 21.55 -23.44 23.87
N LEU A 48 20.80 -22.61 24.61
CA LEU A 48 21.30 -21.46 25.35
C LEU A 48 20.48 -21.27 26.64
N SER A 49 21.13 -20.93 27.75
CA SER A 49 20.38 -20.58 28.97
C SER A 49 19.73 -19.20 28.85
N LEU A 50 18.67 -18.95 29.63
CA LEU A 50 17.99 -17.66 29.65
C LEU A 50 18.90 -16.53 30.19
N GLU A 51 19.82 -16.85 31.08
CA GLU A 51 20.76 -15.90 31.66
C GLU A 51 21.82 -15.47 30.63
N GLU A 52 22.39 -16.43 29.91
CA GLU A 52 23.30 -16.16 28.78
C GLU A 52 22.59 -15.39 27.66
N ALA A 53 21.32 -15.69 27.39
CA ALA A 53 20.54 -14.93 26.43
C ALA A 53 20.40 -13.45 26.85
N ARG A 54 20.24 -13.18 28.15
CA ARG A 54 20.15 -11.81 28.70
C ARG A 54 21.47 -11.08 28.70
N SER A 55 22.59 -11.76 28.94
CA SER A 55 23.92 -11.14 28.90
C SER A 55 24.32 -10.76 27.47
N LEU A 56 23.96 -11.56 26.46
CA LEU A 56 24.08 -11.19 25.05
C LEU A 56 23.22 -9.96 24.69
N GLY A 57 22.07 -9.84 25.34
CA GLY A 57 21.17 -8.70 25.17
C GLY A 57 20.37 -8.73 23.87
N ARG A 58 19.78 -7.59 23.51
CA ARG A 58 18.91 -7.46 22.33
C ARG A 58 19.65 -7.51 21.00
N ASN A 59 20.88 -7.00 20.97
CA ASN A 59 21.60 -6.70 19.72
C ASN A 59 22.68 -7.75 19.40
N ALA A 60 22.71 -8.87 20.12
CA ALA A 60 23.57 -10.00 19.80
C ALA A 60 22.75 -11.28 19.82
N GLY A 61 23.08 -12.18 18.91
CA GLY A 61 22.57 -13.54 18.88
C GLY A 61 23.67 -14.52 19.29
N PRO A 62 23.33 -15.80 19.52
CA PRO A 62 24.32 -16.84 19.82
C PRO A 62 25.34 -17.06 18.69
N ALA A 63 25.01 -16.68 17.45
CA ALA A 63 25.90 -16.78 16.28
C ALA A 63 26.81 -15.55 16.07
N GLY A 64 26.77 -14.55 16.97
CA GLY A 64 27.61 -13.35 16.89
C GLY A 64 26.84 -12.03 17.04
N PRO A 65 27.55 -10.88 16.92
CA PRO A 65 26.93 -9.57 17.02
C PRO A 65 25.88 -9.40 15.91
N ALA A 66 24.66 -8.99 16.28
CA ALA A 66 23.64 -8.78 15.27
C ALA A 66 24.06 -7.59 14.39
N VAL A 67 23.99 -7.78 13.06
CA VAL A 67 24.21 -6.70 12.10
C VAL A 67 23.20 -5.61 12.40
N ARG A 68 23.68 -4.48 12.93
CA ARG A 68 22.88 -3.27 13.08
C ARG A 68 22.58 -2.78 11.67
N VAL A 69 21.45 -3.21 11.10
CA VAL A 69 20.93 -2.59 9.87
C VAL A 69 20.62 -1.15 10.23
N ASN A 70 21.50 -0.24 9.84
CA ASN A 70 21.31 1.18 10.10
C ASN A 70 20.03 1.61 9.38
N LYS A 71 19.22 2.42 10.04
CA LYS A 71 18.02 2.97 9.40
C LYS A 71 18.38 3.77 8.13
N ASN A 72 19.60 4.29 8.08
CA ASN A 72 20.17 5.00 6.94
C ASN A 72 20.62 4.08 5.79
N ASP A 73 20.89 2.80 6.06
CA ASP A 73 21.27 1.81 5.03
C ASP A 73 20.06 1.20 4.33
N ARG A 74 18.84 1.48 4.83
CA ARG A 74 17.62 1.24 4.06
C ARG A 74 17.56 2.28 2.95
N THR A 75 18.17 1.98 1.81
CA THR A 75 17.94 2.75 0.58
C THR A 75 16.43 2.84 0.37
N PRO A 76 15.82 4.03 0.41
CA PRO A 76 14.40 4.14 0.12
C PRO A 76 14.23 3.65 -1.31
N THR A 77 13.54 2.53 -1.49
CA THR A 77 13.19 2.01 -2.81
C THR A 77 12.45 3.11 -3.54
N LYS A 78 13.12 3.78 -4.48
CA LYS A 78 12.47 4.81 -5.28
C LYS A 78 11.67 4.08 -6.35
N THR A 79 10.37 4.26 -6.35
CA THR A 79 9.48 3.73 -7.38
C THR A 79 9.19 4.81 -8.42
N PRO A 80 8.90 4.45 -9.67
CA PRO A 80 8.41 5.42 -10.65
C PRO A 80 7.08 6.00 -10.17
N CYS A 81 6.87 7.29 -10.45
CA CYS A 81 5.64 7.99 -10.10
C CYS A 81 4.44 7.40 -10.85
N LEU A 82 3.40 6.99 -10.11
CA LEU A 82 2.19 6.38 -10.65
C LEU A 82 1.39 7.30 -11.58
N CYS A 83 1.66 8.60 -11.62
CA CYS A 83 1.01 9.48 -12.59
C CYS A 83 1.55 9.31 -14.04
N GLY A 84 2.54 8.44 -14.25
CA GLY A 84 3.15 8.21 -15.56
C GLY A 84 4.25 9.20 -15.96
N CYS A 85 4.70 10.09 -15.07
CA CYS A 85 5.75 11.07 -15.42
C CYS A 85 7.19 10.49 -15.40
N GLY A 86 7.36 9.22 -15.03
CA GLY A 86 8.66 8.53 -15.01
C GLY A 86 9.62 8.94 -13.88
N GLU A 87 9.30 9.96 -13.09
CA GLU A 87 10.17 10.40 -11.99
C GLU A 87 10.21 9.38 -10.85
N LEU A 88 11.40 9.09 -10.36
CA LEU A 88 11.63 8.19 -9.22
C LEU A 88 11.34 8.91 -7.89
N VAL A 89 10.37 8.39 -7.15
CA VAL A 89 9.82 9.00 -5.93
C VAL A 89 9.90 8.03 -4.76
N ARG A 90 9.99 8.56 -3.54
CA ARG A 90 10.03 7.74 -2.31
C ARG A 90 8.67 7.11 -1.93
N ARG A 91 7.61 7.57 -2.58
CA ARG A 91 6.21 7.16 -2.42
C ARG A 91 5.63 7.02 -3.81
N ASN A 92 4.33 6.83 -3.93
CA ASN A 92 3.66 6.62 -5.22
C ASN A 92 3.65 7.87 -6.12
N PHE A 93 3.75 9.09 -5.57
CA PHE A 93 3.61 10.33 -6.35
C PHE A 93 4.67 11.37 -6.03
N LYS A 94 5.00 12.18 -7.05
CA LYS A 94 5.62 13.48 -6.88
C LYS A 94 4.63 14.41 -6.14
N ALA A 95 5.15 15.38 -5.39
CA ALA A 95 4.32 16.40 -4.76
C ALA A 95 3.35 17.04 -5.78
N GLY A 96 2.06 17.05 -5.47
CA GLY A 96 0.99 17.60 -6.33
C GLY A 96 0.52 16.70 -7.48
N HIS A 97 1.23 15.62 -7.82
CA HIS A 97 0.83 14.73 -8.93
C HIS A 97 -0.35 13.82 -8.58
N ASP A 98 -0.65 13.68 -7.29
CA ASP A 98 -1.82 12.96 -6.80
C ASP A 98 -3.15 13.47 -7.39
N GLN A 99 -3.23 14.78 -7.66
CA GLN A 99 -4.37 15.42 -8.29
C GLN A 99 -4.53 15.01 -9.77
N ARG A 100 -3.42 14.69 -10.46
CA ARG A 100 -3.48 14.21 -11.86
C ARG A 100 -4.19 12.87 -11.96
N MET A 101 -4.09 12.01 -10.94
CA MET A 101 -4.84 10.75 -10.90
C MET A 101 -6.35 10.97 -10.83
N VAL A 102 -6.82 12.06 -10.25
CA VAL A 102 -8.26 12.39 -10.24
C VAL A 102 -8.73 12.74 -11.66
N THR A 103 -7.92 13.51 -12.40
CA THR A 103 -8.22 13.83 -13.80
C THR A 103 -8.20 12.58 -14.69
N LEU A 104 -7.19 11.72 -14.53
CA LEU A 104 -7.12 10.46 -15.27
C LEU A 104 -8.29 9.52 -14.92
N ALA A 105 -8.68 9.43 -13.64
CA ALA A 105 -9.85 8.66 -13.24
C ALA A 105 -11.15 9.18 -13.88
N LYS A 106 -11.31 10.51 -14.02
CA LYS A 106 -12.45 11.08 -14.77
C LYS A 106 -12.42 10.71 -16.24
N ALA A 107 -11.26 10.82 -16.89
CA ALA A 107 -11.09 10.45 -18.29
C ALA A 107 -11.43 8.96 -18.50
N TYR A 108 -10.95 8.09 -17.63
CA TYR A 108 -11.29 6.66 -17.61
C TYR A 108 -12.79 6.40 -17.47
N VAL A 109 -13.47 7.07 -16.53
CA VAL A 109 -14.92 6.95 -16.36
C VAL A 109 -15.69 7.38 -17.61
N ARG A 110 -15.16 8.35 -18.37
CA ARG A 110 -15.74 8.79 -19.65
C ARG A 110 -15.35 7.89 -20.84
N GLY A 111 -14.46 6.92 -20.65
CA GLY A 111 -13.89 6.12 -21.74
C GLY A 111 -12.90 6.89 -22.63
N GLU A 112 -12.34 8.00 -22.15
CA GLU A 112 -11.39 8.86 -22.88
C GLU A 112 -9.94 8.39 -22.76
N ALA A 113 -9.61 7.62 -21.71
CA ALA A 113 -8.25 7.16 -21.43
C ALA A 113 -8.25 5.86 -20.63
N ASP A 114 -7.25 5.01 -20.87
CA ASP A 114 -7.04 3.79 -20.10
C ASP A 114 -6.12 4.04 -18.89
N LEU A 115 -6.35 3.29 -17.82
CA LEU A 115 -5.49 3.26 -16.65
C LEU A 115 -4.69 1.94 -16.66
N THR A 116 -3.43 2.01 -16.25
CA THR A 116 -2.65 0.80 -15.95
C THR A 116 -3.22 0.07 -14.73
N ASP A 117 -2.93 -1.22 -14.58
CA ASP A 117 -3.42 -2.03 -13.47
C ASP A 117 -3.04 -1.43 -12.10
N GLU A 118 -1.80 -0.98 -11.94
CA GLU A 118 -1.32 -0.32 -10.71
C GLU A 118 -2.06 0.99 -10.42
N GLN A 119 -2.35 1.77 -11.46
CA GLN A 119 -3.13 3.00 -11.33
C GLN A 119 -4.58 2.68 -10.97
N MET A 120 -5.14 1.62 -11.54
CA MET A 120 -6.51 1.19 -11.30
C MET A 120 -6.70 0.77 -9.85
N GLU A 121 -5.84 -0.13 -9.35
CA GLU A 121 -5.82 -0.55 -7.95
C GLU A 121 -5.72 0.66 -7.01
N TYR A 122 -4.81 1.60 -7.31
CA TYR A 122 -4.64 2.79 -6.49
C TYR A 122 -5.90 3.68 -6.45
N VAL A 123 -6.56 3.94 -7.58
CA VAL A 123 -7.74 4.82 -7.61
C VAL A 123 -8.98 4.17 -6.99
N GLU A 124 -9.05 2.84 -7.00
CA GLU A 124 -10.08 2.06 -6.30
C GLU A 124 -9.88 2.14 -4.78
N ILE A 125 -8.70 1.75 -4.29
CA ILE A 125 -8.38 1.76 -2.85
C ILE A 125 -8.50 3.17 -2.25
N SER A 126 -8.10 4.20 -2.99
CA SER A 126 -8.17 5.60 -2.54
C SER A 126 -9.57 6.23 -2.66
N GLY A 127 -10.57 5.50 -3.17
CA GLY A 127 -11.94 6.02 -3.39
C GLY A 127 -11.98 7.20 -4.37
N LYS A 128 -10.98 7.33 -5.25
CA LYS A 128 -10.93 8.38 -6.27
C LYS A 128 -11.83 8.05 -7.45
N LEU A 129 -11.96 6.76 -7.76
CA LEU A 129 -12.81 6.30 -8.85
C LEU A 129 -14.29 6.65 -8.59
N ASP A 130 -14.79 6.40 -7.37
CA ASP A 130 -16.17 6.73 -7.02
C ASP A 130 -16.42 8.24 -7.03
N ARG A 131 -15.48 9.03 -6.51
CA ARG A 131 -15.54 10.49 -6.59
C ARG A 131 -15.56 10.97 -8.04
N ALA A 132 -14.77 10.34 -8.92
CA ALA A 132 -14.77 10.65 -10.35
C ALA A 132 -16.13 10.32 -10.98
N ARG A 133 -16.71 9.14 -10.71
CA ARG A 133 -18.05 8.73 -11.19
C ARG A 133 -19.13 9.74 -10.79
N THR A 134 -19.20 10.10 -9.50
CA THR A 134 -20.18 11.09 -9.02
C THR A 134 -20.00 12.45 -9.68
N GLN A 135 -18.75 12.89 -9.86
CA GLN A 135 -18.47 14.18 -10.51
C GLN A 135 -18.85 14.16 -12.00
N VAL A 136 -18.53 13.09 -12.73
CA VAL A 136 -18.92 12.95 -14.14
C VAL A 136 -20.44 12.95 -14.29
N GLN A 137 -21.17 12.19 -13.49
CA GLN A 137 -22.64 12.19 -13.50
C GLN A 137 -23.22 13.58 -13.21
N LYS A 138 -22.66 14.31 -12.25
CA LYS A 138 -23.09 15.68 -11.93
C LYS A 138 -22.82 16.65 -13.09
N GLU A 139 -21.65 16.54 -13.72
CA GLU A 139 -21.27 17.34 -14.90
C GLU A 139 -22.21 17.04 -16.07
N GLU A 140 -22.52 15.77 -16.34
CA GLU A 140 -23.45 15.34 -17.40
C GLU A 140 -24.87 15.82 -17.15
N ARG A 141 -25.39 15.66 -15.93
CA ARG A 141 -26.72 16.19 -15.57
C ARG A 141 -26.80 17.69 -15.83
N LYS A 142 -25.78 18.45 -15.40
CA LYS A 142 -25.72 19.90 -15.64
C LYS A 142 -25.65 20.22 -17.14
N ARG A 143 -24.92 19.43 -17.94
CA ARG A 143 -24.88 19.60 -19.40
C ARG A 143 -26.26 19.36 -20.02
N GLN A 144 -26.98 18.32 -19.60
CA GLN A 144 -28.33 18.02 -20.07
C GLN A 144 -29.33 19.12 -19.69
N GLU A 145 -29.30 19.61 -18.46
CA GLU A 145 -30.15 20.72 -18.00
C GLU A 145 -29.93 22.00 -18.84
N VAL A 146 -28.67 22.35 -19.10
CA VAL A 146 -28.32 23.52 -19.93
C VAL A 146 -28.77 23.31 -21.37
N ALA A 147 -28.57 22.12 -21.94
CA ALA A 147 -29.01 21.80 -23.30
C ALA A 147 -30.54 21.86 -23.43
N ALA A 148 -31.28 21.32 -22.46
CA ALA A 148 -32.74 21.37 -22.42
C ALA A 148 -33.25 22.80 -22.33
N ARG A 149 -32.67 23.62 -21.42
CA ARG A 149 -33.03 25.04 -21.29
C ARG A 149 -32.75 25.82 -22.57
N LYS A 150 -31.63 25.55 -23.24
CA LYS A 150 -31.29 26.19 -24.52
C LYS A 150 -32.29 25.78 -25.62
N ALA A 151 -32.64 24.50 -25.72
CA ALA A 151 -33.61 24.00 -26.67
C ALA A 151 -35.02 24.58 -26.43
N GLU A 152 -35.45 24.71 -25.18
CA GLU A 152 -36.71 25.36 -24.82
C GLU A 152 -36.74 26.84 -25.22
N ALA A 153 -35.68 27.59 -24.89
CA ALA A 153 -35.57 28.99 -25.27
C ALA A 153 -35.60 29.19 -26.79
N GLN A 154 -34.95 28.28 -27.54
CA GLN A 154 -34.98 28.28 -29.00
C GLN A 154 -36.38 28.02 -29.54
N ARG A 155 -37.08 26.98 -29.07
CA ARG A 155 -38.47 26.70 -29.47
C ARG A 155 -39.41 27.87 -29.18
N ARG A 156 -39.24 28.53 -28.03
CA ARG A 156 -40.04 29.71 -27.66
C ARG A 156 -39.77 30.89 -28.59
N LYS A 157 -38.52 31.09 -29.02
CA LYS A 157 -38.15 32.13 -30.00
C LYS A 157 -38.77 31.84 -31.37
N GLU A 158 -38.61 30.61 -31.88
CA GLU A 158 -39.18 30.18 -33.15
C GLU A 158 -40.72 30.28 -33.16
N GLY A 159 -41.38 29.92 -32.06
CA GLY A 159 -42.83 30.09 -31.90
C GLY A 159 -43.27 31.55 -31.96
N ARG A 160 -42.58 32.45 -31.26
CA ARG A 160 -42.86 33.91 -31.31
C ARG A 160 -42.64 34.50 -32.70
N GLU A 161 -41.59 34.08 -33.39
CA GLU A 161 -41.32 34.52 -34.77
C GLU A 161 -42.38 34.01 -35.75
N ALA A 162 -42.83 32.76 -35.60
CA ALA A 162 -43.89 32.18 -36.42
C ALA A 162 -45.24 32.89 -36.19
N GLU A 163 -45.59 33.19 -34.93
CA GLU A 163 -46.79 33.94 -34.58
C GLU A 163 -46.76 35.37 -35.15
N ALA A 164 -45.63 36.06 -35.02
CA ALA A 164 -45.46 37.40 -35.59
C ALA A 164 -45.61 37.40 -37.12
N LYS A 165 -45.07 36.38 -37.81
CA LYS A 165 -45.25 36.21 -39.26
C LYS A 165 -46.72 35.99 -39.64
N ARG A 166 -47.45 35.14 -38.92
CA ARG A 166 -48.90 34.92 -39.16
C ARG A 166 -49.70 36.20 -39.00
N ARG A 167 -49.48 36.93 -37.90
CA ARG A 167 -50.16 38.21 -37.63
C ARG A 167 -49.89 39.28 -38.69
N ASN A 168 -48.70 39.28 -39.30
CA ASN A 168 -48.37 40.20 -40.39
C ASN A 168 -49.00 39.79 -41.73
N ALA A 169 -49.26 38.50 -41.96
CA ALA A 169 -49.92 38.02 -43.17
C ALA A 169 -51.44 38.25 -43.18
N GLU A 170 -52.04 38.44 -42.00
CA GLU A 170 -53.48 38.72 -41.83
C GLU A 170 -53.85 40.20 -41.95
N LYS A 171 -52.88 41.09 -42.10
CA LYS A 171 -53.08 42.55 -42.27
C LYS A 171 -52.96 42.95 -43.73
#